data_AF-A0ABD3RX17-F1
#
_entry.id   AF-A0ABD3RX17-F1
#
_cell.length_a   1.000
_cell.length_b   1.000
_cell.length_c   1.000
_cell.angle_alpha   90.00
_cell.angle_beta   90.00
_cell.angle_gamma   90.00
#
_symmetry.space_group_name_H-M   'P 1'
#
loop_
_entity.id
_entity.type
_entity.pdbx_description
1 polymer ?
#
loop_
_entity_poly.entity_id
_entity_poly.type
_entity_poly.pdbx_seq_one_letter_code
_entity_poly.pdbx_strand_id
1 'polypeptide(L)'
;MIASSILSTLLLLMALSIRPVSVLAQFGIKRGPTVPRNGDEIAMTRGDELSPNDADDGGNDGRGLNEEGRGYLSEKDAADMSAIIEEATRDLETMAMITRMRKENSETLSELRKLSTTEILGGMKQALDNMKLVEILFEDKERAVREMEREGMIDKAHIQKYKKDPSLLEMDTRRGLYFQFISLAVVGGFIE
;
A
#
# COMPACT_ATOMS: atom_id res chain seq x y z
N MET A 1 17.72 10.82 19.72
CA MET A 1 16.86 9.64 19.95
C MET A 1 15.59 9.59 19.10
N ILE A 2 15.11 10.70 18.52
CA ILE A 2 13.86 10.73 17.71
C ILE A 2 14.06 10.13 16.30
N ALA A 3 15.24 10.32 15.67
CA ALA A 3 15.54 9.79 14.33
C ALA A 3 15.55 8.24 14.25
N SER A 4 15.84 7.55 15.35
CA SER A 4 15.87 6.08 15.38
C SER A 4 14.48 5.45 15.36
N SER A 5 13.46 6.14 15.90
CA SER A 5 12.09 5.62 15.96
C SER A 5 11.36 5.77 14.64
N ILE A 6 11.59 6.88 13.92
CA ILE A 6 10.98 7.15 12.60
C ILE A 6 11.55 6.20 11.54
N LEU A 7 12.86 5.93 11.59
CA LEU A 7 13.50 4.97 10.70
C LEU A 7 12.96 3.55 10.95
N SER A 8 12.73 3.18 12.21
CA SER A 8 12.21 1.85 12.58
C SER A 8 10.75 1.65 12.14
N THR A 9 9.90 2.68 12.23
CA THR A 9 8.51 2.59 11.74
C THR A 9 8.43 2.54 10.22
N LEU A 10 9.30 3.27 9.52
CA LEU A 10 9.41 3.22 8.06
C LEU A 10 9.93 1.84 7.58
N LEU A 11 10.90 1.28 8.29
CA LEU A 11 11.48 -0.04 8.03
C LEU A 11 10.45 -1.16 8.25
N LEU A 12 9.62 -1.05 9.29
CA LEU A 12 8.55 -2.01 9.58
C LEU A 12 7.45 -1.98 8.51
N LEU A 13 7.09 -0.80 7.99
CA LEU A 13 6.13 -0.67 6.87
C LEU A 13 6.68 -1.22 5.55
N MET A 14 7.98 -1.05 5.29
CA MET A 14 8.65 -1.59 4.09
C MET A 14 8.84 -3.12 4.18
N ALA A 15 9.19 -3.65 5.35
CA ALA A 15 9.40 -5.08 5.57
C ALA A 15 8.09 -5.91 5.47
N LEU A 16 6.94 -5.30 5.78
CA LEU A 16 5.63 -5.91 5.53
C LEU A 16 5.32 -6.09 4.03
N SER A 17 6.06 -5.42 3.15
CA SER A 17 5.87 -5.46 1.69
C SER A 17 6.74 -6.50 0.98
N ILE A 18 7.65 -7.20 1.70
CA ILE A 18 8.60 -8.12 1.06
C ILE A 18 8.44 -9.52 1.64
N ARG A 19 7.46 -10.24 1.09
CA ARG A 19 7.58 -11.70 0.97
C ARG A 19 8.34 -12.00 -0.32
N PRO A 20 9.23 -13.01 -0.34
CA PRO A 20 9.92 -13.41 -1.56
C PRO A 20 8.90 -13.93 -2.57
N VAL A 21 8.62 -13.13 -3.59
CA VAL A 21 7.96 -13.60 -4.82
C VAL A 21 9.04 -14.27 -5.65
N SER A 22 9.18 -15.58 -5.48
CA SER A 22 9.71 -16.42 -6.55
C SER A 22 8.96 -16.07 -7.82
N VAL A 23 9.66 -15.96 -8.95
CA VAL A 23 9.09 -15.72 -10.29
C VAL A 23 8.14 -16.88 -10.63
N LEU A 24 6.90 -16.72 -10.17
CA LEU A 24 5.68 -17.43 -10.47
C LEU A 24 4.60 -16.48 -9.94
N ALA A 25 3.98 -15.70 -10.83
CA ALA A 25 2.93 -14.76 -10.46
C ALA A 25 1.69 -15.55 -9.96
N GLN A 26 1.71 -15.94 -8.69
CA GLN A 26 0.62 -16.60 -8.00
C GLN A 26 0.08 -15.62 -6.97
N PHE A 27 -0.96 -14.87 -7.35
CA PHE A 27 -1.74 -14.03 -6.44
C PHE A 27 -2.49 -14.91 -5.43
N GLY A 28 -1.83 -15.20 -4.31
CA GLY A 28 -2.43 -15.86 -3.16
C GLY A 28 -3.01 -14.83 -2.18
N ILE A 29 -4.26 -14.42 -2.37
CA ILE A 29 -5.04 -13.80 -1.31
C ILE A 29 -5.29 -14.86 -0.25
N LYS A 30 -4.59 -14.75 0.89
CA LYS A 30 -4.86 -15.57 2.07
C LYS A 30 -6.20 -15.10 2.64
N ARG A 31 -7.28 -15.84 2.34
CA ARG A 31 -8.58 -15.65 3.02
C ARG A 31 -8.32 -15.72 4.53
N GLY A 32 -8.72 -14.68 5.26
CA GLY A 32 -8.80 -14.74 6.71
C GLY A 32 -9.67 -15.92 7.15
N PRO A 33 -9.55 -16.39 8.40
CA PRO A 33 -10.34 -17.51 8.88
C PRO A 33 -11.83 -17.23 8.67
N THR A 34 -12.48 -18.10 7.90
CA THR A 34 -13.92 -18.12 7.72
C THR A 34 -14.56 -18.46 9.07
N VAL A 35 -15.30 -17.52 9.64
CA VAL A 35 -16.23 -17.80 10.74
C VAL A 35 -17.27 -18.79 10.20
N PRO A 36 -17.39 -20.02 10.75
CA PRO A 36 -18.45 -20.92 10.34
C PRO A 36 -19.79 -20.35 10.80
N ARG A 37 -20.58 -19.89 9.82
CA ARG A 37 -22.02 -19.66 9.97
C ARG A 37 -22.71 -20.98 9.68
N ASN A 38 -23.03 -21.74 10.72
CA ASN A 38 -24.06 -22.78 10.69
C ASN A 38 -24.95 -22.61 11.92
N GLY A 39 -26.24 -22.40 11.66
CA GLY A 39 -27.29 -22.50 12.64
C GLY A 39 -27.64 -23.96 12.93
N ASP A 40 -28.61 -24.08 13.84
CA ASP A 40 -29.22 -25.27 14.42
C ASP A 40 -28.40 -25.99 15.50
N GLU A 41 -28.65 -25.62 16.76
CA GLU A 41 -29.38 -26.51 17.67
C GLU A 41 -29.82 -25.78 18.95
N ILE A 42 -31.12 -25.87 19.22
CA ILE A 42 -31.78 -25.49 20.47
C ILE A 42 -31.51 -26.59 21.48
N ALA A 43 -30.85 -26.30 22.60
CA ALA A 43 -30.98 -27.09 23.81
C ALA A 43 -30.75 -26.22 25.05
N MET A 44 -31.81 -26.18 25.86
CA MET A 44 -31.92 -25.54 27.17
C MET A 44 -30.80 -25.96 28.13
N THR A 45 -30.35 -25.04 28.97
CA THR A 45 -30.19 -25.30 30.41
C THR A 45 -30.24 -23.99 31.20
N ARG A 46 -30.65 -24.13 32.45
CA ARG A 46 -31.42 -23.21 33.29
C ARG A 46 -30.63 -22.92 34.57
N GLY A 47 -30.78 -21.73 35.13
CA GLY A 47 -30.36 -21.33 36.49
C GLY A 47 -29.88 -19.87 36.47
N ASP A 48 -30.73 -18.93 36.90
CA ASP A 48 -30.73 -18.31 38.26
C ASP A 48 -29.55 -17.32 38.38
N GLU A 49 -29.67 -16.02 38.67
CA GLU A 49 -30.58 -15.26 39.54
C GLU A 49 -30.84 -13.83 39.00
N LEU A 50 -31.90 -13.21 39.53
CA LEU A 50 -32.38 -11.85 39.27
C LEU A 50 -31.74 -10.80 40.21
N SER A 51 -31.72 -9.55 39.71
CA SER A 51 -32.00 -8.28 40.43
C SER A 51 -30.81 -7.50 41.05
N PRO A 52 -30.95 -6.18 41.33
CA PRO A 52 -31.38 -5.08 40.44
C PRO A 52 -30.51 -3.79 40.59
N ASN A 53 -30.71 -2.84 39.65
CA ASN A 53 -30.56 -1.38 39.73
C ASN A 53 -29.47 -0.77 40.64
N ASP A 54 -28.54 -0.04 40.02
CA ASP A 54 -28.22 1.33 40.46
C ASP A 54 -27.91 2.18 39.23
N ALA A 55 -28.74 3.21 39.04
CA ALA A 55 -28.46 4.34 38.18
C ALA A 55 -27.56 5.29 38.98
N ASP A 56 -26.32 5.46 38.53
CA ASP A 56 -25.46 6.52 39.03
C ASP A 56 -24.72 7.20 37.90
N ASP A 57 -24.58 8.49 38.14
CA ASP A 57 -24.14 9.62 37.35
C ASP A 57 -22.75 9.46 36.73
N GLY A 58 -22.58 10.00 35.54
CA GLY A 58 -21.34 9.89 34.78
C GLY A 58 -21.48 10.36 33.35
N GLY A 59 -22.04 11.55 33.14
CA GLY A 59 -21.93 12.25 31.86
C GLY A 59 -20.46 12.51 31.52
N ASN A 60 -19.88 11.62 30.72
CA ASN A 60 -18.50 11.70 30.27
C ASN A 60 -18.42 11.19 28.82
N ASP A 61 -17.87 12.05 27.98
CA ASP A 61 -17.20 11.76 26.71
C ASP A 61 -18.04 11.35 25.51
N GLY A 62 -18.28 12.35 24.66
CA GLY A 62 -18.47 12.11 23.24
C GLY A 62 -17.31 11.29 22.65
N ARG A 63 -17.54 10.00 22.46
CA ARG A 63 -16.90 9.17 21.43
C ARG A 63 -17.91 8.15 20.93
N GLY A 64 -18.93 8.65 20.24
CA GLY A 64 -19.63 7.87 19.23
C GLY A 64 -18.62 7.54 18.13
N LEU A 65 -17.93 6.42 18.29
CA LEU A 65 -17.09 5.78 17.29
C LEU A 65 -18.01 5.28 16.17
N ASN A 66 -18.41 6.20 15.30
CA ASN A 66 -19.00 5.92 13.99
C ASN A 66 -18.43 6.95 13.01
N GLU A 67 -17.11 6.93 12.81
CA GLU A 67 -16.44 7.56 11.65
C GLU A 67 -16.12 6.50 10.59
N GLU A 68 -17.10 5.67 10.24
CA GLU A 68 -17.07 4.92 8.97
C GLU A 68 -17.49 5.88 7.84
N GLY A 69 -16.56 6.69 7.32
CA GLY A 69 -16.84 7.47 6.11
C GLY A 69 -16.16 8.83 5.91
N ARG A 70 -15.17 9.23 6.74
CA ARG A 70 -14.40 10.46 6.49
C ARG A 70 -13.08 10.15 5.77
N GLY A 71 -13.15 10.20 4.44
CA GLY A 71 -12.08 10.55 3.49
C GLY A 71 -10.69 9.94 3.72
N TYR A 72 -10.44 8.78 3.12
CA TYR A 72 -9.09 8.16 3.04
C TYR A 72 -8.07 9.01 2.25
N LEU A 73 -8.55 10.02 1.53
CA LEU A 73 -7.77 10.95 0.71
C LEU A 73 -8.06 12.38 1.17
N SER A 74 -7.00 13.14 1.43
CA SER A 74 -7.15 14.59 1.60
C SER A 74 -7.37 15.26 0.23
N GLU A 75 -7.92 16.48 0.24
CA GLU A 75 -8.03 17.30 -0.99
C GLU A 75 -6.65 17.51 -1.65
N LYS A 76 -5.61 17.68 -0.82
CA LYS A 76 -4.23 17.80 -1.30
C LYS A 76 -3.75 16.51 -2.00
N ASP A 77 -4.04 15.34 -1.44
CA ASP A 77 -3.66 14.07 -2.05
C ASP A 77 -4.35 13.89 -3.41
N ALA A 78 -5.64 14.22 -3.48
CA ALA A 78 -6.39 14.17 -4.73
C ALA A 78 -5.80 15.13 -5.79
N ALA A 79 -5.43 16.35 -5.39
CA ALA A 79 -4.80 17.33 -6.28
C ALA A 79 -3.41 16.87 -6.77
N ASP A 80 -2.56 16.39 -5.86
CA ASP A 80 -1.23 15.86 -6.20
C ASP A 80 -1.35 14.67 -7.17
N MET A 81 -2.30 13.76 -6.93
CA MET A 81 -2.55 12.61 -7.81
C MET A 81 -3.07 13.04 -9.19
N SER A 82 -4.01 13.99 -9.23
CA SER A 82 -4.55 14.54 -10.49
C SER A 82 -3.44 15.15 -11.35
N ALA A 83 -2.54 15.92 -10.74
CA ALA A 83 -1.43 16.54 -11.44
C ALA A 83 -0.50 15.50 -12.11
N ILE A 84 -0.21 14.38 -11.42
CA ILE A 84 0.61 13.30 -11.99
C ILE A 84 -0.10 12.60 -13.14
N ILE A 85 -1.41 12.34 -13.00
CA ILE A 85 -2.23 11.72 -14.05
C ILE A 85 -2.27 12.61 -15.29
N GLU A 86 -2.52 13.91 -15.13
CA GLU A 86 -2.55 14.85 -16.23
C GLU A 86 -1.20 14.91 -16.97
N GLU A 87 -0.09 14.97 -16.24
CA GLU A 87 1.24 14.99 -16.85
C GLU A 87 1.52 13.68 -17.60
N ALA A 88 1.18 12.53 -17.00
CA ALA A 88 1.34 11.21 -17.61
C ALA A 88 0.57 11.07 -18.94
N THR A 89 -0.62 11.69 -19.04
CA THR A 89 -1.41 11.65 -20.29
C THR A 89 -0.84 12.53 -21.41
N ARG A 90 -0.01 13.53 -21.07
CA ARG A 90 0.64 14.42 -22.03
C ARG A 90 2.04 13.94 -22.44
N ASP A 91 2.68 13.14 -21.59
CA ASP A 91 4.00 12.58 -21.85
C ASP A 91 3.97 11.38 -22.80
N LEU A 92 4.63 11.53 -23.96
CA LEU A 92 4.66 10.51 -25.01
C LEU A 92 5.40 9.23 -24.56
N GLU A 93 6.43 9.36 -23.71
CA GLU A 93 7.17 8.20 -23.20
C GLU A 93 6.28 7.36 -22.28
N THR A 94 5.56 8.01 -21.38
CA THR A 94 4.59 7.37 -20.50
C THR A 94 3.44 6.73 -21.28
N MET A 95 2.92 7.38 -22.32
CA MET A 95 1.87 6.77 -23.17
C MET A 95 2.38 5.55 -23.95
N ALA A 96 3.62 5.58 -24.43
CA ALA A 96 4.25 4.42 -25.04
C ALA A 96 4.44 3.27 -24.02
N MET A 97 4.85 3.61 -22.80
CA MET A 97 4.95 2.66 -21.68
C MET A 97 3.59 2.03 -21.35
N ILE A 98 2.52 2.82 -21.24
CA ILE A 98 1.15 2.33 -20.98
C ILE A 98 0.70 1.39 -22.10
N THR A 99 0.96 1.75 -23.36
CA THR A 99 0.63 0.93 -24.53
C THR A 99 1.34 -0.43 -24.46
N ARG A 100 2.64 -0.43 -24.15
CA ARG A 100 3.42 -1.66 -23.97
C ARG A 100 2.87 -2.48 -22.81
N MET A 101 2.63 -1.85 -21.66
CA MET A 101 2.12 -2.50 -20.45
C MET A 101 0.78 -3.21 -20.72
N ARG A 102 -0.15 -2.57 -21.43
CA ARG A 102 -1.44 -3.17 -21.78
C ARG A 102 -1.30 -4.39 -22.69
N LYS A 103 -0.32 -4.39 -23.58
CA LYS A 103 -0.04 -5.49 -24.50
C LYS A 103 0.66 -6.67 -23.81
N GLU A 104 1.64 -6.38 -22.98
CA GLU A 104 2.54 -7.40 -22.40
C GLU A 104 2.01 -7.96 -21.08
N ASN A 105 1.23 -7.18 -20.32
CA ASN A 105 0.78 -7.53 -18.96
C ASN A 105 -0.75 -7.60 -18.85
N SER A 106 -1.47 -7.94 -19.92
CA SER A 106 -2.94 -7.92 -19.96
C SER A 106 -3.58 -8.77 -18.86
N GLU A 107 -3.00 -9.93 -18.54
CA GLU A 107 -3.48 -10.83 -17.50
C GLU A 107 -3.31 -10.22 -16.10
N THR A 108 -2.12 -9.67 -15.79
CA THR A 108 -1.87 -8.99 -14.52
C THR A 108 -2.78 -7.78 -14.34
N LEU A 109 -2.99 -6.98 -15.39
CA LEU A 109 -3.93 -5.87 -15.35
C LEU A 109 -5.37 -6.34 -15.09
N SER A 110 -5.76 -7.51 -15.61
CA SER A 110 -7.10 -8.08 -15.37
C SER A 110 -7.32 -8.48 -13.92
N GLU A 111 -6.28 -8.97 -13.22
CA GLU A 111 -6.34 -9.25 -11.79
C GLU A 111 -6.46 -7.95 -10.97
N LEU A 112 -5.68 -6.94 -11.33
CA LEU A 112 -5.75 -5.63 -10.67
C LEU A 112 -7.10 -4.94 -10.86
N ARG A 113 -7.78 -5.16 -12.00
CA ARG A 113 -9.15 -4.64 -12.23
C ARG A 113 -10.21 -5.23 -11.29
N LYS A 114 -9.89 -6.30 -10.57
CA LYS A 114 -10.80 -6.86 -9.55
C LYS A 114 -10.78 -6.07 -8.24
N LEU A 115 -9.79 -5.20 -8.05
CA LEU A 115 -9.71 -4.32 -6.89
C LEU A 115 -10.85 -3.30 -6.92
N SER A 116 -11.36 -2.96 -5.74
CA SER A 116 -12.32 -1.88 -5.60
C SER A 116 -11.66 -0.52 -5.89
N THR A 117 -12.47 0.48 -6.29
CA THR A 117 -11.98 1.84 -6.51
C THR A 117 -11.24 2.40 -5.28
N THR A 118 -11.72 2.09 -4.07
CA THR A 118 -11.06 2.50 -2.81
C THR A 118 -9.68 1.88 -2.65
N GLU A 119 -9.51 0.60 -3.00
CA GLU A 119 -8.21 -0.08 -2.95
C GLU A 119 -7.25 0.49 -4.00
N ILE A 120 -7.74 0.79 -5.21
CA ILE A 120 -6.96 1.42 -6.27
C ILE A 120 -6.46 2.79 -5.81
N LEU A 121 -7.38 3.65 -5.33
CA LEU A 121 -7.05 4.97 -4.82
C LEU A 121 -6.10 4.92 -3.62
N GLY A 122 -6.31 3.97 -2.70
CA GLY A 122 -5.40 3.74 -1.57
C GLY A 122 -3.99 3.33 -2.03
N GLY A 123 -3.90 2.44 -3.02
CA GLY A 123 -2.62 2.04 -3.62
C GLY A 123 -1.92 3.18 -4.36
N MET A 124 -2.67 4.02 -5.07
CA MET A 124 -2.14 5.22 -5.73
C MET A 124 -1.58 6.21 -4.71
N LYS A 125 -2.33 6.47 -3.62
CA LYS A 125 -1.87 7.31 -2.52
C LYS A 125 -0.59 6.77 -1.90
N GLN A 126 -0.54 5.47 -1.62
CA GLN A 126 0.64 4.84 -1.04
C GLN A 126 1.86 4.95 -1.96
N ALA A 127 1.69 4.74 -3.27
CA ALA A 127 2.77 4.93 -4.25
C ALA A 127 3.26 6.38 -4.29
N LEU A 128 2.34 7.36 -4.23
CA LEU A 128 2.67 8.78 -4.17
C LEU A 128 3.45 9.15 -2.89
N ASP A 129 2.98 8.69 -1.73
CA ASP A 129 3.65 8.93 -0.45
C ASP A 129 5.05 8.31 -0.46
N ASN A 130 5.20 7.10 -1.01
CA ASN A 130 6.49 6.46 -1.17
C ASN A 130 7.41 7.22 -2.14
N MET A 131 6.90 7.78 -3.24
CA MET A 131 7.71 8.62 -4.14
C MET A 131 8.30 9.83 -3.43
N LYS A 132 7.52 10.45 -2.52
CA LYS A 132 8.00 11.56 -1.67
C LYS A 132 9.05 11.08 -0.66
N LEU A 133 8.86 9.90 -0.08
CA LEU A 133 9.80 9.31 0.89
C LEU A 133 11.12 8.89 0.27
N VAL A 134 11.15 8.52 -1.02
CA VAL A 134 12.39 8.22 -1.75
C VAL A 134 13.38 9.39 -1.69
N GLU A 135 12.89 10.64 -1.74
CA GLU A 135 13.75 11.83 -1.69
C GLU A 135 14.49 11.94 -0.36
N ILE A 136 13.83 11.54 0.72
CA ILE A 136 14.42 11.52 2.07
C ILE A 136 15.34 10.31 2.22
N LEU A 137 14.90 9.13 1.76
CA LEU A 137 15.67 7.89 1.87
C LEU A 137 17.02 7.99 1.16
N PHE A 138 17.04 8.60 -0.02
CA PHE A 138 18.23 8.72 -0.87
C PHE A 138 18.97 10.07 -0.72
N GLU A 139 18.71 10.82 0.36
CA GLU A 139 19.55 11.96 0.73
C GLU A 139 21.01 11.51 0.99
N ASP A 140 21.17 10.34 1.63
CA ASP A 140 22.45 9.59 1.73
C ASP A 140 22.30 8.27 0.97
N LYS A 141 22.66 8.29 -0.31
CA LYS A 141 22.45 7.16 -1.24
C LYS A 141 23.25 5.94 -0.86
N GLU A 142 24.50 6.12 -0.42
CA GLU A 142 25.38 5.04 0.02
C GLU A 142 24.79 4.35 1.25
N ARG A 143 24.24 5.12 2.20
CA ARG A 143 23.53 4.57 3.35
C ARG A 143 22.26 3.85 2.92
N ALA A 144 21.46 4.43 2.02
CA ALA A 144 20.26 3.77 1.49
C ALA A 144 20.59 2.39 0.91
N VAL A 145 21.64 2.28 0.08
CA VAL A 145 22.09 0.99 -0.47
C VAL A 145 22.47 0.00 0.62
N ARG A 146 23.24 0.43 1.65
CA ARG A 146 23.64 -0.45 2.76
C ARG A 146 22.46 -0.95 3.57
N GLU A 147 21.52 -0.06 3.92
CA GLU A 147 20.34 -0.41 4.69
C GLU A 147 19.42 -1.34 3.89
N MET A 148 19.15 -1.01 2.63
CA MET A 148 18.31 -1.84 1.75
C MET A 148 18.94 -3.20 1.45
N GLU A 149 20.27 -3.30 1.33
CA GLU A 149 20.97 -4.59 1.26
C GLU A 149 20.79 -5.40 2.55
N ARG A 150 20.98 -4.76 3.71
CA ARG A 150 20.86 -5.40 5.02
C ARG A 150 19.45 -5.96 5.26
N GLU A 151 18.43 -5.22 4.82
CA GLU A 151 17.02 -5.65 4.89
C GLU A 151 16.62 -6.64 3.77
N GLY A 152 17.53 -6.99 2.85
CA GLY A 152 17.26 -7.93 1.76
C GLY A 152 16.32 -7.39 0.69
N MET A 153 16.20 -6.06 0.56
CA MET A 153 15.35 -5.39 -0.43
C MET A 153 15.97 -5.37 -1.84
N ILE A 154 17.28 -5.65 -1.93
CA ILE A 154 18.03 -5.65 -3.17
C ILE A 154 18.34 -7.10 -3.55
N ASP A 155 17.98 -7.50 -4.77
CA ASP A 155 18.40 -8.79 -5.33
C ASP A 155 19.94 -8.89 -5.31
N LYS A 156 20.45 -10.02 -4.80
CA LYS A 156 21.88 -10.33 -4.69
C LYS A 156 22.62 -10.12 -6.01
N ALA A 157 21.96 -10.38 -7.15
CA ALA A 157 22.54 -10.18 -8.47
C ALA A 157 22.86 -8.70 -8.78
N HIS A 158 22.13 -7.75 -8.19
CA HIS A 158 22.23 -6.33 -8.47
C HIS A 158 22.95 -5.51 -7.39
N ILE A 159 23.24 -6.10 -6.22
CA ILE A 159 23.93 -5.39 -5.10
C ILE A 159 25.22 -4.71 -5.58
N GLN A 160 26.05 -5.40 -6.36
CA GLN A 160 27.33 -4.84 -6.81
C GLN A 160 27.16 -3.68 -7.79
N LYS A 161 26.09 -3.67 -8.60
CA LYS A 161 25.74 -2.54 -9.47
C LYS A 161 25.44 -1.30 -8.62
N TYR A 162 24.58 -1.44 -7.62
CA TYR A 162 24.16 -0.32 -6.78
C TYR A 162 25.21 0.15 -5.78
N LYS A 163 26.12 -0.72 -5.33
CA LYS A 163 27.27 -0.29 -4.52
C LYS A 163 28.25 0.57 -5.31
N LYS A 164 28.41 0.29 -6.62
CA LYS A 164 29.29 1.08 -7.51
C LYS A 164 28.67 2.41 -7.89
N ASP A 165 27.36 2.43 -8.11
CA ASP A 165 26.60 3.63 -8.39
C ASP A 165 25.26 3.61 -7.64
N PRO A 166 25.21 4.20 -6.43
CA PRO A 166 24.00 4.27 -5.61
C PRO A 166 22.85 5.04 -6.26
N SER A 167 23.15 5.97 -7.19
CA SER A 167 22.10 6.74 -7.87
C SER A 167 21.23 5.86 -8.77
N LEU A 168 21.76 4.73 -9.25
CA LEU A 168 20.96 3.77 -10.02
C LEU A 168 19.85 3.14 -9.18
N LEU A 169 20.10 2.87 -7.89
CA LEU A 169 19.06 2.31 -7.02
C LEU A 169 17.94 3.32 -6.77
N GLU A 170 18.29 4.60 -6.56
CA GLU A 170 17.30 5.67 -6.44
C GLU A 170 16.44 5.77 -7.70
N MET A 171 17.08 5.82 -8.88
CA MET A 171 16.39 5.90 -10.17
C MET A 171 15.46 4.70 -10.39
N ASP A 172 15.95 3.49 -10.15
CA ASP A 172 15.17 2.26 -10.35
C ASP A 172 14.00 2.20 -9.34
N THR A 173 14.20 2.66 -8.09
CA THR A 173 13.14 2.75 -7.07
C THR A 173 12.07 3.79 -7.45
N ARG A 174 12.49 4.99 -7.88
CA ARG A 174 11.58 6.07 -8.29
C ARG A 174 10.75 5.65 -9.50
N ARG A 175 11.38 5.03 -10.50
CA ARG A 175 10.71 4.48 -11.69
C ARG A 175 9.72 3.36 -11.33
N GLY A 176 10.10 2.46 -10.43
CA GLY A 176 9.22 1.39 -9.97
C GLY A 176 7.94 1.91 -9.30
N LEU A 177 8.07 2.89 -8.42
CA LEU A 177 6.93 3.52 -7.75
C LEU A 177 6.05 4.32 -8.72
N TYR A 178 6.66 5.06 -9.65
CA TYR A 178 5.93 5.76 -10.71
C TYR A 178 5.16 4.77 -11.58
N PHE A 179 5.79 3.68 -12.01
CA PHE A 179 5.14 2.64 -12.79
C PHE A 179 3.98 1.98 -12.03
N GLN A 180 4.14 1.71 -10.74
CA GLN A 180 3.06 1.21 -9.88
C GLN A 180 1.88 2.19 -9.84
N PHE A 181 2.15 3.48 -9.65
CA PHE A 181 1.13 4.52 -9.66
C PHE A 181 0.36 4.55 -10.99
N ILE A 182 1.07 4.60 -12.12
CA ILE A 182 0.47 4.63 -13.45
C ILE A 182 -0.31 3.35 -13.76
N SER A 183 0.20 2.20 -13.35
CA SER A 183 -0.49 0.91 -13.52
C SER A 183 -1.84 0.93 -12.81
N LEU A 184 -1.90 1.41 -11.57
CA LEU A 184 -3.13 1.55 -10.81
C LEU A 184 -4.06 2.62 -11.43
N ALA A 185 -3.51 3.72 -11.92
CA ALA A 185 -4.28 4.77 -12.60
C ALA A 185 -4.97 4.24 -13.87
N VAL A 186 -4.25 3.46 -14.68
CA VAL A 186 -4.79 2.80 -15.89
C VAL A 186 -5.84 1.76 -15.52
N VAL A 187 -5.58 0.94 -14.51
CA VAL A 187 -6.54 -0.08 -14.03
C VAL A 187 -7.81 0.55 -13.49
N GLY A 188 -7.68 1.66 -12.76
CA GLY A 188 -8.80 2.44 -12.22
C GLY A 188 -9.57 3.25 -13.27
N GLY A 189 -9.12 3.26 -14.53
CA GLY A 189 -9.77 4.02 -15.60
C GLY A 189 -9.53 5.53 -15.52
N PHE A 190 -8.52 5.97 -14.77
CA PHE A 190 -8.13 7.38 -14.70
C PHE A 190 -7.20 7.80 -15.86
N ILE A 191 -6.60 6.83 -16.55
CA ILE A 191 -5.80 7.03 -17.76
C ILE A 191 -6.27 6.06 -18.85
N GLU A 192 -6.73 6.62 -19.97
CA GLU A 192 -7.24 5.90 -21.15
C GLU A 192 -6.18 5.50 -22.16
#